data_AF-A0A0C3JLD1-F1
#
_entry.id   AF-A0A0C3JLD1-F1
#
_cell.length_a   1.000
_cell.length_b   1.000
_cell.length_c   1.000
_cell.angle_alpha   90.00
_cell.angle_beta   90.00
_cell.angle_gamma   90.00
#
_symmetry.space_group_name_H-M   'P 1'
#
loop_
_entity.id
_entity.type
_entity.pdbx_description
1 polymer ?
#
loop_
_entity_poly.entity_id
_entity_poly.type
_entity_poly.pdbx_seq_one_letter_code
_entity_poly.pdbx_strand_id
1 'polypeptide(L)'
;ISQRTYVDLLVDCFELSDANAVSTPMEPGTILSSNQSPSTPHLVAEMKNVPYNRYNKEIVRSFAWATLGSCPDISFPTSILSQFLQNLGCTH
;
A
#
# COMPACT_ATOMS: atom_id res chain seq x y z
N ILE A 1 12.85 -10.37 16.03
CA ILE A 1 11.49 -9.95 15.61
C ILE A 1 10.95 -11.01 14.67
N SER A 2 9.70 -11.47 14.83
CA SER A 2 9.11 -12.41 13.87
C SER A 2 8.45 -11.63 12.73
N GLN A 3 8.39 -12.21 11.53
CA GLN A 3 7.75 -11.57 10.37
C GLN A 3 6.30 -11.17 10.67
N ARG A 4 5.55 -12.03 11.38
CA ARG A 4 4.16 -11.74 11.79
C ARG A 4 4.08 -10.53 12.71
N THR A 5 4.90 -10.50 13.75
CA THR A 5 4.94 -9.35 14.68
C THR A 5 5.29 -8.04 13.96
N TYR A 6 6.14 -8.08 12.94
CA TYR A 6 6.44 -6.90 12.13
C TYR A 6 5.24 -6.47 11.29
N VAL A 7 4.56 -7.40 10.62
CA VAL A 7 3.34 -7.10 9.85
C VAL A 7 2.23 -6.55 10.76
N ASP A 8 2.00 -7.15 11.94
CA ASP A 8 1.01 -6.67 12.91
C ASP A 8 1.31 -5.24 13.39
N LEU A 9 2.59 -4.93 13.63
CA LEU A 9 3.02 -3.56 13.94
C LEU A 9 2.75 -2.59 12.80
N LEU A 10 2.95 -2.98 11.54
CA LEU A 10 2.65 -2.13 10.39
C LEU A 10 1.15 -1.90 10.23
N VAL A 11 0.34 -2.94 10.46
CA VAL A 11 -1.13 -2.84 10.40
C VAL A 11 -1.64 -1.83 11.43
N ASP A 12 -1.10 -1.87 12.65
CA ASP A 12 -1.43 -0.91 13.71
C ASP A 12 -0.91 0.50 13.41
N CYS A 13 0.37 0.62 12.99
CA CYS A 13 0.98 1.91 12.67
C CYS A 13 0.32 2.68 11.52
N PHE A 14 -0.30 1.97 10.57
CA PHE A 14 -0.93 2.57 9.40
C PHE A 14 -2.45 2.61 9.47
N GLU A 15 -3.05 2.32 10.64
CA GLU A 15 -4.50 2.29 10.84
C GLU A 15 -5.21 1.35 9.84
N LEU A 16 -4.56 0.21 9.54
CA LEU A 16 -5.06 -0.81 8.60
C LEU A 16 -5.71 -2.00 9.35
N SER A 17 -6.17 -1.80 10.57
CA SER A 17 -6.71 -2.88 11.43
C SER A 17 -7.90 -3.62 10.81
N ASP A 18 -8.65 -2.96 9.94
CA ASP A 18 -9.79 -3.54 9.20
C ASP A 18 -9.36 -4.23 7.88
N ALA A 19 -8.07 -4.27 7.57
CA ALA A 19 -7.57 -4.89 6.34
C ALA A 19 -7.66 -6.42 6.43
N ASN A 20 -8.17 -7.04 5.36
CA ASN A 20 -8.29 -8.48 5.27
C ASN A 20 -6.95 -9.11 4.85
N ALA A 21 -6.56 -10.18 5.52
CA ALA A 21 -5.41 -10.99 5.10
C ALA A 21 -5.71 -11.68 3.77
N VAL A 22 -4.84 -11.48 2.78
CA VAL A 22 -4.91 -12.12 1.45
C VAL A 22 -3.74 -13.07 1.26
N SER A 23 -3.97 -14.19 0.57
CA SER A 23 -2.90 -15.16 0.25
C SER A 23 -1.98 -14.68 -0.87
N THR A 24 -2.47 -13.77 -1.71
CA THR A 24 -1.75 -13.23 -2.85
C THR A 24 -1.70 -11.71 -2.67
N PRO A 25 -0.50 -11.10 -2.60
CA PRO A 25 -0.36 -9.69 -2.28
C PRO A 25 -0.87 -8.74 -3.39
N MET A 26 -1.08 -9.26 -4.60
CA MET A 26 -1.75 -8.54 -5.69
C MET A 26 -2.44 -9.55 -6.61
N GLU A 27 -3.66 -9.24 -7.06
CA GLU A 27 -4.37 -10.10 -8.00
C GLU A 27 -3.59 -10.22 -9.32
N PRO A 28 -3.45 -11.45 -9.86
CA PRO A 28 -2.81 -11.66 -11.16
C PRO A 28 -3.58 -10.93 -12.27
N GLY A 29 -2.86 -10.16 -13.09
CA GLY A 29 -3.47 -9.39 -14.18
C GLY A 29 -3.99 -8.01 -13.78
N THR A 30 -3.84 -7.60 -12.52
CA THR A 30 -4.13 -6.21 -12.11
C THR A 30 -3.20 -5.23 -12.83
N ILE A 31 -3.81 -4.27 -13.52
CA ILE A 31 -3.12 -3.16 -14.19
C ILE A 31 -3.48 -1.89 -13.44
N LEU A 32 -2.49 -1.30 -12.78
CA LEU A 32 -2.62 0.03 -12.17
C LEU A 32 -2.20 1.10 -13.18
N SER A 33 -2.94 2.21 -13.22
CA SER A 33 -2.68 3.35 -14.11
C SER A 33 -2.92 4.67 -13.40
N SER A 34 -2.31 5.75 -13.92
CA SER A 34 -2.51 7.11 -13.41
C SER A 34 -3.94 7.62 -13.56
N ASN A 35 -4.74 7.02 -14.44
CA ASN A 35 -6.16 7.36 -14.60
C ASN A 35 -7.00 6.98 -13.38
N GLN A 36 -6.50 6.07 -12.53
CA GLN A 36 -7.15 5.69 -11.28
C GLN A 36 -6.82 6.64 -10.13
N SER A 37 -5.84 7.54 -10.31
CA SER A 37 -5.53 8.58 -9.34
C SER A 37 -6.67 9.60 -9.24
N PRO A 38 -6.89 10.21 -8.06
CA PRO A 38 -7.91 11.24 -7.91
C PRO A 38 -7.53 12.45 -8.77
N SER A 39 -8.47 12.86 -9.62
CA SER A 39 -8.29 13.93 -10.60
C SER A 39 -9.14 15.16 -10.31
N THR A 40 -10.23 15.00 -9.55
CA THR A 40 -11.10 16.10 -9.12
C THR A 40 -10.77 16.57 -7.71
N PRO A 41 -10.97 17.86 -7.38
CA PRO A 41 -10.73 18.37 -6.03
C PRO A 41 -11.52 17.62 -4.94
N HIS A 42 -12.72 17.14 -5.29
CA HIS A 42 -13.55 16.31 -4.41
C HIS A 42 -12.86 14.98 -4.09
N LEU A 43 -12.44 14.23 -5.12
CA LEU A 43 -11.76 12.95 -4.94
C LEU A 43 -10.43 13.11 -4.19
N VAL A 44 -9.69 14.20 -4.44
CA VAL A 44 -8.46 14.51 -3.70
C VAL A 44 -8.77 14.79 -2.23
N ALA A 45 -9.88 15.47 -1.92
CA ALA A 45 -10.29 15.72 -0.55
C ALA A 45 -10.75 14.44 0.17
N GLU A 46 -11.48 13.56 -0.53
CA GLU A 46 -11.85 12.24 -0.01
C GLU A 46 -10.61 11.38 0.28
N MET A 47 -9.67 11.34 -0.67
CA MET A 47 -8.43 10.59 -0.55
C MET A 47 -7.52 11.08 0.59
N LYS A 48 -7.64 12.34 1.04
CA LYS A 48 -6.90 12.84 2.21
C LYS A 48 -7.38 12.24 3.54
N ASN A 49 -8.64 11.81 3.60
CA ASN A 49 -9.21 11.19 4.80
C ASN A 49 -8.90 9.69 4.87
N VAL A 50 -8.32 9.12 3.81
CA VAL A 50 -7.97 7.71 3.77
C VAL A 50 -6.63 7.49 4.48
N PRO A 51 -6.57 6.65 5.54
CA PRO A 51 -5.39 6.55 6.40
C PRO A 51 -4.08 6.26 5.67
N TYR A 52 -4.09 5.35 4.70
CA TYR A 52 -2.88 4.98 3.96
C TYR A 52 -2.34 6.09 3.05
N ASN A 53 -3.15 7.07 2.64
CA ASN A 53 -2.65 8.18 1.83
C ASN A 53 -1.74 9.10 2.65
N ARG A 54 -2.05 9.27 3.94
CA ARG A 54 -1.20 10.02 4.89
C ARG A 54 0.18 9.37 5.07
N TYR A 55 0.24 8.05 5.03
CA TYR A 55 1.44 7.26 5.31
C TYR A 55 2.02 6.56 4.07
N ASN A 56 1.64 6.98 2.86
CA ASN A 56 1.97 6.30 1.61
C ASN A 56 3.48 6.02 1.43
N LYS A 57 4.33 7.02 1.69
CA LYS A 57 5.80 6.89 1.63
C LYS A 57 6.34 5.96 2.69
N GLU A 58 5.70 5.90 3.85
CA GLU A 58 6.11 5.04 4.96
C GLU A 58 5.72 3.60 4.69
N ILE A 59 4.52 3.35 4.15
CA ILE A 59 4.04 2.03 3.75
C ILE A 59 4.97 1.41 2.71
N VAL A 60 5.31 2.13 1.63
CA VAL A 60 6.22 1.59 0.60
C VAL A 60 7.61 1.31 1.15
N ARG A 61 8.11 2.14 2.08
CA ARG A 61 9.40 1.91 2.73
C ARG A 61 9.38 0.67 3.62
N SER A 62 8.31 0.49 4.39
CA SER A 62 8.11 -0.69 5.23
C SER A 62 7.98 -1.97 4.39
N PHE A 63 7.27 -1.90 3.25
CA PHE A 63 7.19 -3.01 2.29
C PHE A 63 8.54 -3.33 1.66
N ALA A 64 9.31 -2.31 1.26
CA ALA A 64 10.67 -2.52 0.74
C ALA A 64 11.57 -3.22 1.77
N TRP A 65 11.44 -2.85 3.05
CA TRP A 65 12.17 -3.50 4.14
C TRP A 65 11.72 -4.95 4.37
N ALA A 66 10.41 -5.22 4.33
CA ALA A 66 9.85 -6.57 4.42
C ALA A 66 10.28 -7.47 3.24
N THR A 67 10.39 -6.88 2.04
CA THR A 67 10.87 -7.56 0.82
C THR A 67 12.30 -8.06 0.98
N LEU A 68 13.17 -7.25 1.57
CA LEU A 68 14.59 -7.56 1.73
C LEU A 68 14.86 -8.70 2.72
N GLY A 69 14.01 -8.84 3.75
CA GLY A 69 14.26 -9.75 4.86
C GLY A 69 13.49 -11.06 4.87
N SER A 70 12.25 -11.11 4.37
CA SER A 70 11.35 -12.22 4.74
C SER A 70 10.15 -12.46 3.82
N CYS A 71 9.87 -11.57 2.86
CA CYS A 71 8.64 -11.59 2.06
C CYS A 71 8.94 -11.19 0.60
N PRO A 72 9.66 -11.99 -0.20
CA PRO A 72 10.02 -11.62 -1.58
C PRO A 72 8.80 -11.49 -2.51
N ASP A 73 7.68 -12.12 -2.16
CA ASP A 73 6.39 -12.09 -2.85
C ASP A 73 5.76 -10.70 -2.93
N ILE A 74 6.03 -9.80 -1.97
CA ILE A 74 5.54 -8.41 -2.02
C ILE A 74 6.43 -7.48 -2.86
N SER A 75 7.58 -7.94 -3.37
CA SER A 75 8.52 -7.13 -4.15
C SER A 75 7.84 -6.48 -5.36
N PHE A 76 7.13 -7.29 -6.15
CA PHE A 76 6.49 -6.84 -7.37
C PHE A 76 5.32 -5.87 -7.12
N PRO A 77 4.37 -6.16 -6.22
CA PRO A 77 3.35 -5.18 -5.81
C PRO A 77 3.94 -3.86 -5.30
N THR A 78 5.01 -3.94 -4.50
CA THR A 78 5.69 -2.74 -3.97
C THR A 78 6.29 -1.88 -5.08
N SER A 79 6.92 -2.50 -6.07
CA SER A 79 7.47 -1.78 -7.23
C SER A 79 6.39 -1.08 -8.06
N ILE A 80 5.22 -1.70 -8.23
CA ILE A 80 4.10 -1.07 -8.95
C ILE A 80 3.56 0.11 -8.13
N LEU A 81 3.26 -0.10 -6.84
CA LEU A 81 2.71 0.92 -5.97
C LEU A 81 3.64 2.15 -5.86
N SER A 82 4.96 1.94 -5.89
CA SER A 82 5.95 3.01 -5.83
C SER A 82 5.80 4.07 -6.94
N GLN A 83 5.23 3.68 -8.08
CA GLN A 83 5.01 4.57 -9.24
C GLN A 83 3.90 5.60 -8.98
N PHE A 84 2.99 5.34 -8.03
CA PHE A 84 1.80 6.15 -7.77
C PHE A 84 1.85 6.91 -6.43
N LEU A 85 2.99 6.87 -5.72
CA LEU A 85 3.18 7.48 -4.40
C LEU A 85 2.80 8.96 -4.30
N GLN A 86 2.86 9.71 -5.41
CA GLN A 86 2.50 11.12 -5.40
C GLN A 86 0.99 11.35 -5.46
N ASN A 87 0.24 10.40 -6.02
CA ASN A 87 -1.19 10.52 -6.24
C ASN A 87 -1.88 9.16 -6.25
N LEU A 88 -2.01 8.54 -5.07
CA LEU A 88 -2.69 7.26 -4.91
C LEU A 88 -4.20 7.44 -5.11
N GLY A 89 -4.80 6.53 -5.86
CA GLY A 89 -6.25 6.36 -5.96
C GLY A 89 -6.77 5.28 -5.01
N CYS A 90 -8.09 5.15 -4.91
CA CYS A 90 -8.73 4.07 -4.14
C CYS A 90 -8.42 2.67 -4.71
N THR A 91 -8.11 2.59 -6.01
CA THR A 91 -7.81 1.33 -6.70
C THR A 91 -6.32 0.95 -6.62
N HIS A 92 -5.45 1.90 -6.25
CA HIS A 92 -4.01 1.64 -6.05
C HIS A 92 -3.78 1.04 -4.68
#